data_AF-A0A1S4AQU1-F1
#
_entry.id   AF-A0A1S4AQU1-F1
#
_cell.length_a   1.000
_cell.length_b   1.000
_cell.length_c   1.000
_cell.angle_alpha   90.00
_cell.angle_beta   90.00
_cell.angle_gamma   90.00
#
_symmetry.space_group_name_H-M   'P 1'
#
loop_
_entity.id
_entity.type
_entity.pdbx_description
1 polymer ?
#
loop_
_entity_poly.entity_id
_entity_poly.type
_entity_poly.pdbx_seq_one_letter_code
_entity_poly.pdbx_strand_id
1 'polypeptide(L)'
;MAMAQWFLLLCIFFISASASNVQTKVTDNPADELVAVLNSNRTGNKLSSLYSNPGLACLALQYIKAYQGECSAVGGPDAKKPAESEFAETFAPDCDVKASSLAQITGRFLACQSKYAEPSEAFNDILIRNSKSLDILNSKNHTEVGAAVSGSDGGGPYFWCVLFSNGKPKSSFVTEGGEPKVTRPGCFSGANDQCNGANTLSRTIHLWPIALGSLVALLYAL
;
A
#
# COMPACT_ATOMS: atom_id res chain seq x y z
N MET A 1 -27.67 -4.74 47.13
CA MET A 1 -27.92 -4.35 45.72
C MET A 1 -27.45 -2.93 45.39
N ALA A 2 -26.43 -2.37 46.08
CA ALA A 2 -25.90 -1.02 45.79
C ALA A 2 -24.45 -1.03 45.26
N MET A 3 -23.67 -2.06 45.60
CA MET A 3 -22.26 -2.16 45.17
C MET A 3 -22.08 -2.60 43.72
N ALA A 4 -23.05 -3.35 43.16
CA ALA A 4 -23.00 -3.83 41.78
C ALA A 4 -23.33 -2.72 40.75
N GLN A 5 -24.17 -1.75 41.14
CA GLN A 5 -24.54 -0.61 40.28
C GLN A 5 -23.40 0.40 40.14
N TRP A 6 -22.54 0.55 41.16
CA TRP A 6 -21.40 1.46 41.11
C TRP A 6 -20.29 0.95 40.17
N PHE A 7 -20.08 -0.36 40.13
CA PHE A 7 -19.14 -1.00 39.20
C PHE A 7 -19.57 -0.83 37.73
N LEU A 8 -20.87 -0.94 37.44
CA LEU A 8 -21.40 -0.75 36.08
C LEU A 8 -21.24 0.70 35.59
N LEU A 9 -21.42 1.68 36.46
CA LEU A 9 -21.22 3.10 36.14
C LEU A 9 -19.75 3.45 35.88
N LEU A 10 -18.82 2.85 36.64
CA LEU A 10 -17.38 3.00 36.42
C LEU A 10 -16.94 2.42 35.07
N CYS A 11 -17.49 1.27 34.66
CA CYS A 11 -17.19 0.69 33.35
C CYS A 11 -17.66 1.56 32.17
N ILE A 12 -18.78 2.29 32.32
CA ILE A 12 -19.29 3.17 31.25
C ILE A 12 -18.40 4.41 31.08
N PHE A 13 -17.85 4.97 32.18
CA PHE A 13 -16.94 6.12 32.12
C PHE A 13 -15.56 5.82 31.51
N PHE A 14 -15.09 4.57 31.55
CA PHE A 14 -13.82 4.17 30.91
C PHE A 14 -13.94 3.94 29.40
N ILE A 15 -15.15 3.81 28.85
CA ILE A 15 -15.35 3.57 27.40
C ILE A 15 -15.43 4.90 26.62
N SER A 16 -15.66 6.03 27.28
CA SER A 16 -15.86 7.33 26.61
C SER A 16 -14.57 8.13 26.35
N ALA A 17 -13.38 7.60 26.63
CA ALA A 17 -12.11 8.36 26.59
C ALA A 17 -11.16 8.02 25.42
N SER A 18 -11.63 7.41 24.34
CA SER A 18 -10.81 7.19 23.14
C SER A 18 -11.55 7.54 21.86
N ALA A 19 -11.92 8.82 21.74
CA ALA A 19 -12.21 9.46 20.46
C ALA A 19 -11.04 10.38 20.08
N SER A 20 -9.83 9.81 19.99
CA SER A 20 -8.74 10.44 19.28
C SER A 20 -8.91 10.13 17.80
N ASN A 21 -9.06 11.18 16.98
CA ASN A 21 -8.92 11.14 15.52
C ASN A 21 -7.52 10.63 15.16
N VAL A 22 -7.33 9.32 15.25
CA VAL A 22 -6.21 8.64 14.62
C VAL A 22 -6.61 8.54 13.16
N GLN A 23 -6.03 9.38 12.33
CA GLN A 23 -5.88 9.04 10.92
C GLN A 23 -5.20 7.68 10.92
N THR A 24 -5.97 6.63 10.65
CA THR A 24 -5.51 5.24 10.58
C THR A 24 -4.48 5.18 9.46
N LYS A 25 -3.22 5.46 9.81
CA LYS A 25 -2.07 5.05 9.03
C LYS A 25 -2.20 3.54 8.99
N VAL A 26 -2.59 2.99 7.84
CA VAL A 26 -2.55 1.54 7.65
C VAL A 26 -1.08 1.17 7.72
N THR A 27 -0.65 0.69 8.88
CA THR A 27 0.75 0.37 9.19
C THR A 27 1.20 -0.93 8.56
N ASP A 28 0.31 -1.63 7.83
CA ASP A 28 0.53 -2.99 7.37
C ASP A 28 0.55 -3.07 5.82
N ASN A 29 0.87 -1.96 5.14
CA ASN A 29 1.05 -1.93 3.69
C ASN A 29 2.54 -1.69 3.35
N PRO A 30 3.27 -2.72 2.89
CA PRO A 30 4.68 -2.59 2.54
C PRO A 30 4.97 -1.55 1.45
N ALA A 31 4.01 -1.26 0.57
CA ALA A 31 4.16 -0.20 -0.43
C ALA A 31 4.15 1.19 0.20
N ASP A 32 3.32 1.43 1.22
CA ASP A 32 3.30 2.68 1.98
C ASP A 32 4.57 2.86 2.80
N GLU A 33 5.06 1.78 3.42
CA GLU A 33 6.34 1.78 4.13
C GLU A 33 7.51 2.10 3.20
N LEU A 34 7.54 1.52 1.99
CA LEU A 34 8.58 1.81 1.00
C LEU A 34 8.57 3.29 0.59
N VAL A 35 7.39 3.88 0.36
CA VAL A 35 7.28 5.32 0.08
C VAL A 35 7.77 6.16 1.27
N ALA A 36 7.50 5.73 2.50
CA ALA A 36 7.97 6.42 3.70
C ALA A 36 9.50 6.39 3.81
N VAL A 37 10.13 5.22 3.60
CA VAL A 37 11.60 5.08 3.58
C VAL A 37 12.22 5.96 2.50
N LEU A 38 11.64 5.93 1.29
CA LEU A 38 12.09 6.74 0.15
C LEU A 38 12.04 8.24 0.46
N ASN A 39 10.91 8.71 1.00
CA ASN A 39 10.74 10.12 1.35
C ASN A 39 11.64 10.55 2.52
N SER A 40 11.87 9.67 3.51
CA SER A 40 12.81 9.92 4.59
C SER A 40 14.24 10.10 4.07
N ASN A 41 14.66 9.26 3.11
CA ASN A 41 15.96 9.41 2.47
C ASN A 41 16.06 10.73 1.69
N ARG A 42 15.04 11.09 0.90
CA ARG A 42 15.01 12.35 0.15
C ARG A 42 15.10 13.57 1.05
N THR A 43 14.31 13.62 2.13
CA THR A 43 14.33 14.75 3.08
C THR A 43 15.64 14.81 3.87
N GLY A 44 16.23 13.66 4.22
CA GLY A 44 17.59 13.59 4.77
C GLY A 44 18.65 14.21 3.84
N ASN A 45 18.44 14.11 2.52
CA ASN A 45 19.28 14.73 1.49
C ASN A 45 18.81 16.13 1.07
N LYS A 46 17.99 16.80 1.89
CA LYS A 46 17.48 18.17 1.67
C LYS A 46 16.63 18.32 0.39
N LEU A 47 16.00 17.24 -0.07
CA LEU A 47 15.01 17.25 -1.14
C LEU A 47 13.59 17.24 -0.55
N SER A 48 12.63 17.74 -1.32
CA SER A 48 11.23 17.65 -0.93
C SER A 48 10.73 16.21 -0.95
N SER A 49 9.89 15.87 0.03
CA SER A 49 9.08 14.66 0.01
C SER A 49 8.12 14.68 -1.18
N LEU A 50 7.93 13.53 -1.80
CA LEU A 50 7.00 13.32 -2.91
C LEU A 50 5.61 13.00 -2.38
N TYR A 51 4.59 13.47 -3.09
CA TYR A 51 3.20 13.11 -2.82
C TYR A 51 2.97 11.64 -3.18
N SER A 52 2.51 10.83 -2.22
CA SER A 52 2.09 9.45 -2.49
C SER A 52 0.77 9.50 -3.27
N ASN A 53 0.81 9.19 -4.57
CA ASN A 53 -0.35 9.25 -5.45
C ASN A 53 -0.93 7.83 -5.65
N PRO A 54 -2.15 7.55 -5.14
CA PRO A 54 -2.75 6.22 -5.23
C PRO A 54 -3.01 5.75 -6.68
N GLY A 55 -3.38 6.66 -7.59
CA GLY A 55 -3.59 6.31 -9.00
C GLY A 55 -2.29 5.91 -9.68
N LEU A 56 -1.20 6.64 -9.42
CA LEU A 56 0.14 6.28 -9.89
C LEU A 56 0.62 4.95 -9.29
N ALA A 57 0.29 4.70 -8.02
CA ALA A 57 0.63 3.46 -7.33
C ALA A 57 -0.14 2.24 -7.89
N CYS A 58 -1.42 2.39 -8.24
CA CYS A 58 -2.15 1.34 -8.94
C CYS A 58 -1.54 1.06 -10.33
N LEU A 59 -1.11 2.09 -11.07
CA LEU A 59 -0.39 1.93 -12.33
C LEU A 59 0.92 1.15 -12.14
N ALA A 60 1.63 1.37 -11.03
CA ALA A 60 2.81 0.58 -10.66
C ALA A 60 2.46 -0.91 -10.43
N LEU A 61 1.28 -1.21 -9.89
CA LEU A 61 0.80 -2.59 -9.75
C LEU A 61 0.40 -3.23 -11.10
N GLN A 62 -0.22 -2.46 -11.99
CA GLN A 62 -0.50 -2.93 -13.36
C GLN A 62 0.80 -3.18 -14.14
N TYR A 63 1.84 -2.37 -13.93
CA TYR A 63 3.18 -2.63 -14.47
C TYR A 63 3.69 -4.00 -14.02
N ILE A 64 3.58 -4.32 -12.73
CA ILE A 64 3.98 -5.64 -12.19
C ILE A 64 3.22 -6.76 -12.91
N LYS A 65 1.91 -6.60 -13.08
CA LYS A 65 1.04 -7.61 -13.71
C LYS A 65 1.29 -7.81 -15.19
N ALA A 66 1.69 -6.77 -15.92
CA ALA A 66 2.03 -6.87 -17.35
C ALA A 66 3.12 -7.92 -17.62
N TYR A 67 3.97 -8.20 -16.63
CA TYR A 67 5.02 -9.22 -16.70
C TYR A 67 4.71 -10.49 -15.93
N GLN A 68 3.51 -10.62 -15.34
CA GLN A 68 3.03 -11.84 -14.68
C GLN A 68 3.98 -12.41 -13.61
N GLY A 69 4.83 -11.58 -13.00
CA GLY A 69 5.84 -12.02 -12.04
C GLY A 69 7.13 -12.60 -12.66
N GLU A 70 7.30 -12.56 -13.99
CA GLU A 70 8.52 -13.03 -14.66
C GLU A 70 9.71 -12.10 -14.37
N CYS A 71 10.46 -12.41 -13.30
CA CYS A 71 11.62 -11.63 -12.88
C CYS A 71 12.66 -11.41 -13.98
N SER A 72 12.82 -12.36 -14.91
CA SER A 72 13.77 -12.31 -16.02
C SER A 72 13.38 -11.31 -17.11
N ALA A 73 12.09 -10.98 -17.22
CA ALA A 73 11.60 -10.00 -18.19
C ALA A 73 11.90 -8.57 -17.73
N VAL A 74 11.81 -8.33 -16.42
CA VAL A 74 11.89 -7.01 -15.79
C VAL A 74 13.25 -6.73 -15.16
N GLY A 75 13.97 -7.77 -14.74
CA GLY A 75 15.33 -7.75 -14.23
C GLY A 75 16.27 -8.44 -15.21
N GLY A 76 17.41 -7.82 -15.49
CA GLY A 76 18.41 -8.34 -16.44
C GLY A 76 18.81 -7.30 -17.49
N PRO A 77 19.62 -7.70 -18.48
CA PRO A 77 20.17 -6.79 -19.50
C PRO A 77 19.10 -6.11 -20.36
N ASP A 78 17.99 -6.81 -20.62
CA ASP A 78 16.91 -6.33 -21.50
C ASP A 78 15.92 -5.40 -20.78
N ALA A 79 15.80 -5.54 -19.45
CA ALA A 79 14.97 -4.72 -18.55
C ALA A 79 13.68 -4.19 -19.20
N LYS A 80 12.81 -5.11 -19.64
CA LYS A 80 11.63 -4.77 -20.44
C LYS A 80 10.77 -3.74 -19.72
N LYS A 81 10.26 -2.82 -20.50
CA LYS A 81 9.32 -1.79 -20.05
C LYS A 81 8.04 -1.84 -20.89
N PRO A 82 6.86 -1.63 -20.29
CA PRO A 82 5.62 -1.47 -21.02
C PRO A 82 5.79 -0.35 -22.02
N ALA A 83 5.11 -0.45 -23.15
CA ALA A 83 5.02 0.68 -24.07
C ALA A 83 4.35 1.85 -23.35
N GLU A 84 4.73 3.08 -23.71
CA GLU A 84 4.12 4.27 -23.11
C GLU A 84 2.60 4.32 -23.34
N SER A 85 2.12 3.73 -24.44
CA SER A 85 0.68 3.59 -24.74
C SER A 85 -0.06 2.67 -23.76
N GLU A 86 0.59 1.63 -23.23
CA GLU A 86 -0.04 0.70 -22.26
C GLU A 86 -0.48 1.41 -20.98
N PHE A 87 0.23 2.46 -20.56
CA PHE A 87 -0.18 3.27 -19.41
C PHE A 87 -1.55 3.93 -19.62
N ALA A 88 -1.82 4.42 -20.82
CA ALA A 88 -3.07 5.10 -21.15
C ALA A 88 -4.19 4.14 -21.57
N GLU A 89 -3.85 3.11 -22.33
CA GLU A 89 -4.82 2.22 -22.99
C GLU A 89 -5.18 1.01 -22.13
N THR A 90 -4.35 0.63 -21.16
CA THR A 90 -4.57 -0.56 -20.33
C THR A 90 -4.51 -0.23 -18.83
N PHE A 91 -3.40 0.33 -18.35
CA PHE A 91 -3.19 0.46 -16.90
C PHE A 91 -4.13 1.49 -16.27
N ALA A 92 -4.31 2.64 -16.90
CA ALA A 92 -5.21 3.68 -16.39
C ALA A 92 -6.67 3.20 -16.32
N PRO A 93 -7.25 2.61 -17.39
CA PRO A 93 -8.57 1.98 -17.31
C PRO A 93 -8.69 0.91 -16.21
N ASP A 94 -7.70 0.04 -16.05
CA ASP A 94 -7.73 -1.01 -15.02
C ASP A 94 -7.70 -0.47 -13.58
N CYS A 95 -7.20 0.75 -13.40
CA CYS A 95 -7.11 1.46 -12.14
C CYS A 95 -8.24 2.48 -11.92
N ASP A 96 -9.21 2.57 -12.84
CA ASP A 96 -10.23 3.63 -12.92
C ASP A 96 -9.62 5.04 -12.95
N VAL A 97 -8.38 5.19 -13.41
CA VAL A 97 -7.67 6.46 -13.59
C VAL A 97 -8.05 7.06 -14.94
N LYS A 98 -8.43 8.33 -14.95
CA LYS A 98 -8.74 9.05 -16.19
C LYS A 98 -7.49 9.19 -17.05
N ALA A 99 -7.53 8.69 -18.29
CA ALA A 99 -6.42 8.83 -19.23
C ALA A 99 -5.99 10.30 -19.44
N SER A 100 -6.95 11.24 -19.41
CA SER A 100 -6.69 12.68 -19.51
C SER A 100 -5.98 13.30 -18.29
N SER A 101 -5.89 12.56 -17.18
CA SER A 101 -5.20 12.98 -15.95
C SER A 101 -3.79 12.40 -15.81
N LEU A 102 -3.34 11.59 -16.78
CA LEU A 102 -2.01 11.02 -16.77
C LEU A 102 -0.95 12.11 -16.90
N ALA A 103 -0.02 12.12 -15.95
CA ALA A 103 1.18 12.94 -16.03
C ALA A 103 2.35 12.11 -16.56
N GLN A 104 3.42 12.80 -16.96
CA GLN A 104 4.63 12.14 -17.44
C GLN A 104 5.29 11.31 -16.33
N ILE A 105 5.58 10.06 -16.64
CA ILE A 105 6.45 9.22 -15.81
C ILE A 105 7.89 9.69 -16.01
N THR A 106 8.53 10.11 -14.92
CA THR A 106 9.86 10.75 -14.94
C THR A 106 10.96 9.84 -14.40
N GLY A 107 10.59 8.72 -13.76
CA GLY A 107 11.52 7.76 -13.22
C GLY A 107 10.81 6.48 -12.83
N ARG A 108 11.58 5.40 -12.67
CA ARG A 108 11.07 4.13 -12.13
C ARG A 108 12.15 3.35 -11.40
N PHE A 109 11.74 2.58 -10.39
CA PHE A 109 12.51 1.48 -9.83
C PHE A 109 11.73 0.18 -9.97
N LEU A 110 12.44 -0.89 -10.33
CA LEU A 110 11.87 -2.22 -10.51
C LEU A 110 12.82 -3.22 -9.91
N ALA A 111 12.29 -4.15 -9.12
CA ALA A 111 13.09 -5.25 -8.66
C ALA A 111 12.26 -6.47 -8.31
N CYS A 112 12.68 -7.61 -8.86
CA CYS A 112 12.04 -8.90 -8.68
C CYS A 112 13.01 -9.84 -7.96
N GLN A 113 12.57 -10.46 -6.89
CA GLN A 113 13.37 -11.34 -6.03
C GLN A 113 12.63 -12.64 -5.75
N SER A 114 13.36 -13.74 -5.57
CA SER A 114 12.77 -15.03 -5.17
C SER A 114 12.36 -15.05 -3.69
N LYS A 115 12.99 -14.21 -2.86
CA LYS A 115 12.68 -14.03 -1.44
C LYS A 115 12.09 -12.65 -1.21
N TYR A 116 11.19 -12.57 -0.23
CA TYR A 116 10.65 -11.29 0.20
C TYR A 116 11.76 -10.50 0.88
N ALA A 117 11.88 -9.23 0.50
CA ALA A 117 12.70 -8.26 1.18
C ALA A 117 11.77 -7.21 1.78
N GLU A 118 11.95 -6.91 3.05
CA GLU A 118 11.18 -5.87 3.73
C GLU A 118 11.45 -4.50 3.08
N PRO A 119 10.54 -3.51 3.21
CA PRO A 119 10.63 -2.23 2.50
C PRO A 119 11.99 -1.51 2.61
N SER A 120 12.63 -1.55 3.78
CA SER A 120 13.94 -0.91 4.00
C SER A 120 15.08 -1.63 3.28
N GLU A 121 15.07 -2.98 3.27
CA GLU A 121 16.01 -3.81 2.51
C GLU A 121 15.78 -3.64 1.01
N ALA A 122 14.51 -3.68 0.59
CA ALA A 122 14.11 -3.43 -0.80
C ALA A 122 14.63 -2.08 -1.29
N PHE A 123 14.53 -1.02 -0.47
CA PHE A 123 15.06 0.29 -0.81
C PHE A 123 16.60 0.29 -0.93
N ASN A 124 17.32 -0.08 0.13
CA ASN A 124 18.78 0.10 0.20
C ASN A 124 19.55 -0.90 -0.67
N ASP A 125 19.17 -2.18 -0.61
CA ASP A 125 19.99 -3.27 -1.15
C ASP A 125 19.50 -3.74 -2.50
N ILE A 126 18.29 -3.33 -2.91
CA ILE A 126 17.62 -3.85 -4.10
C ILE A 126 17.31 -2.77 -5.14
N LEU A 127 16.63 -1.69 -4.77
CA LEU A 127 16.18 -0.67 -5.71
C LEU A 127 17.25 0.41 -5.95
N ILE A 128 18.00 0.81 -4.91
CA ILE A 128 19.01 1.88 -4.98
C ILE A 128 20.43 1.29 -5.00
N ARG A 129 20.81 0.67 -6.13
CA ARG A 129 22.06 -0.10 -6.25
C ARG A 129 23.24 0.61 -6.93
N ASN A 130 22.98 1.69 -7.67
CA ASN A 130 24.00 2.33 -8.49
C ASN A 130 23.75 3.84 -8.67
N SER A 131 24.71 4.54 -9.29
CA SER A 131 24.62 5.98 -9.56
C SER A 131 23.36 6.36 -10.33
N LYS A 132 22.93 5.56 -11.31
CA LYS A 132 21.70 5.82 -12.06
C LYS A 132 20.45 5.79 -11.17
N SER A 133 20.36 4.84 -10.23
CA SER A 133 19.26 4.82 -9.27
C SER A 133 19.30 6.00 -8.30
N LEU A 134 20.51 6.46 -7.91
CA LEU A 134 20.68 7.67 -7.11
C LEU A 134 20.28 8.95 -7.88
N ASP A 135 20.60 9.03 -9.16
CA ASP A 135 20.22 10.17 -10.01
C ASP A 135 18.69 10.28 -10.15
N ILE A 136 18.00 9.14 -10.31
CA ILE A 136 16.53 9.10 -10.28
C ILE A 136 16.02 9.51 -8.90
N LEU A 137 16.51 8.88 -7.83
CA LEU A 137 16.05 9.15 -6.46
C LEU A 137 16.22 10.63 -6.08
N ASN A 138 17.30 11.27 -6.52
CA ASN A 138 17.66 12.64 -6.17
C ASN A 138 17.12 13.70 -7.14
N SER A 139 16.39 13.28 -8.18
CA SER A 139 15.81 14.21 -9.15
C SER A 139 14.80 15.15 -8.48
N LYS A 140 14.97 16.45 -8.78
CA LYS A 140 14.02 17.52 -8.40
C LYS A 140 12.83 17.63 -9.33
N ASN A 141 12.83 16.89 -10.44
CA ASN A 141 11.72 16.85 -11.38
C ASN A 141 10.54 16.02 -10.85
N HIS A 142 10.78 15.18 -9.84
CA HIS A 142 9.72 14.38 -9.23
C HIS A 142 8.88 15.21 -8.26
N THR A 143 7.56 15.11 -8.38
CA THR A 143 6.57 15.72 -7.49
C THR A 143 5.65 14.68 -6.85
N GLU A 144 5.46 13.54 -7.50
CA GLU A 144 4.65 12.42 -7.01
C GLU A 144 5.41 11.09 -7.10
N VAL A 145 5.00 10.15 -6.26
CA VAL A 145 5.50 8.78 -6.22
C VAL A 145 4.33 7.82 -6.03
N GLY A 146 4.40 6.66 -6.65
CA GLY A 146 3.51 5.54 -6.39
C GLY A 146 4.32 4.26 -6.33
N ALA A 147 4.11 3.45 -5.29
CA ALA A 147 4.78 2.17 -5.13
C ALA A 147 3.77 1.03 -5.14
N ALA A 148 4.19 -0.13 -5.64
CA ALA A 148 3.44 -1.36 -5.60
C ALA A 148 4.34 -2.55 -5.29
N VAL A 149 3.73 -3.57 -4.69
CA VAL A 149 4.36 -4.84 -4.36
C VAL A 149 3.42 -5.99 -4.74
N SER A 150 3.98 -7.06 -5.28
CA SER A 150 3.27 -8.32 -5.55
C SER A 150 4.03 -9.50 -4.93
N GLY A 151 3.31 -10.58 -4.63
CA GLY A 151 3.86 -11.83 -4.07
C GLY A 151 3.58 -12.05 -2.57
N SER A 152 2.79 -11.19 -1.93
CA SER A 152 2.45 -11.27 -0.50
C SER A 152 1.57 -12.48 -0.10
N ASP A 153 0.99 -13.20 -1.06
CA ASP A 153 -0.20 -14.04 -0.82
C ASP A 153 0.00 -15.56 -1.10
N GLY A 154 1.20 -16.04 -1.41
CA GLY A 154 1.34 -17.48 -1.72
C GLY A 154 2.71 -18.01 -2.14
N GLY A 155 3.78 -17.24 -1.98
CA GLY A 155 5.13 -17.61 -2.41
C GLY A 155 5.60 -16.75 -3.59
N GLY A 156 6.91 -16.53 -3.66
CA GLY A 156 7.52 -15.65 -4.65
C GLY A 156 7.28 -16.08 -6.11
N PRO A 157 7.62 -15.21 -7.08
CA PRO A 157 8.52 -14.08 -6.90
C PRO A 157 7.88 -12.81 -6.32
N TYR A 158 8.67 -12.07 -5.56
CA TYR A 158 8.29 -10.80 -4.94
C TYR A 158 8.76 -9.66 -5.82
N PHE A 159 7.81 -8.83 -6.25
CA PHE A 159 8.09 -7.81 -7.24
C PHE A 159 7.75 -6.42 -6.72
N TRP A 160 8.74 -5.54 -6.71
CA TRP A 160 8.63 -4.14 -6.32
C TRP A 160 8.64 -3.26 -7.56
N CYS A 161 7.68 -2.33 -7.62
CA CYS A 161 7.63 -1.30 -8.65
C CYS A 161 7.41 0.06 -7.98
N VAL A 162 8.25 1.04 -8.32
CA VAL A 162 8.09 2.43 -7.91
C VAL A 162 8.07 3.27 -9.16
N LEU A 163 7.05 4.10 -9.32
CA LEU A 163 6.94 5.07 -10.40
C LEU A 163 7.02 6.49 -9.83
N PHE A 164 7.69 7.37 -10.57
CA PHE A 164 7.78 8.79 -10.25
C PHE A 164 7.12 9.61 -11.35
N SER A 165 6.41 10.67 -10.99
CA SER A 165 5.84 11.63 -11.94
C SER A 165 6.27 13.06 -11.62
N ASN A 166 6.14 13.95 -12.60
CA ASN A 166 6.13 15.40 -12.41
C ASN A 166 4.70 15.98 -12.43
N GLY A 167 3.70 15.16 -12.10
CA GLY A 167 2.30 15.53 -12.07
C GLY A 167 1.99 16.57 -10.99
N LYS A 168 0.76 17.07 -10.99
CA LYS A 168 0.27 17.98 -9.96
C LYS A 168 -0.41 17.16 -8.87
N PRO A 169 0.11 17.16 -7.61
CA PRO A 169 -0.51 16.46 -6.50
C PRO A 169 -2.01 16.73 -6.43
N LYS A 170 -2.80 15.66 -6.28
CA LYS A 170 -4.28 15.68 -6.22
C LYS A 170 -5.01 16.06 -7.51
N SER A 171 -4.30 16.33 -8.61
CA SER A 171 -4.91 16.66 -9.92
C SER A 171 -4.41 15.75 -11.06
N SER A 172 -3.33 15.01 -10.84
CA SER A 172 -2.83 13.97 -11.74
C SER A 172 -3.23 12.59 -11.23
N PHE A 173 -3.37 11.63 -12.17
CA PHE A 173 -3.79 10.24 -11.91
C PHE A 173 -5.10 10.15 -11.11
N VAL A 174 -6.08 10.97 -11.48
CA VAL A 174 -7.36 11.09 -10.77
C VAL A 174 -8.26 9.93 -11.14
N THR A 175 -8.89 9.32 -10.14
CA THR A 175 -9.81 8.20 -10.32
C THR A 175 -11.25 8.70 -10.47
N GLU A 176 -12.09 7.97 -11.21
CA GLU A 176 -13.49 8.38 -11.42
C GLU A 176 -14.36 8.21 -10.17
N GLY A 177 -14.05 7.21 -9.35
CA GLY A 177 -14.78 6.86 -8.12
C GLY A 177 -14.19 7.41 -6.82
N GLY A 178 -13.17 8.27 -6.87
CA GLY A 178 -12.53 8.88 -5.70
C GLY A 178 -11.38 8.07 -5.08
N GLU A 179 -11.38 6.74 -5.23
CA GLU A 179 -10.27 5.85 -4.87
C GLU A 179 -9.87 4.98 -6.07
N PRO A 180 -8.60 4.56 -6.19
CA PRO A 180 -8.21 3.64 -7.25
C PRO A 180 -8.82 2.27 -7.02
N LYS A 181 -9.12 1.57 -8.12
CA LYS A 181 -9.60 0.21 -8.06
C LYS A 181 -8.59 -0.69 -7.36
N VAL A 182 -9.04 -1.47 -6.39
CA VAL A 182 -8.20 -2.48 -5.75
C VAL A 182 -7.96 -3.62 -6.74
N THR A 183 -6.73 -3.73 -7.22
CA THR A 183 -6.34 -4.68 -8.25
C THR A 183 -5.51 -5.81 -7.63
N ARG A 184 -6.14 -6.86 -7.09
CA ARG A 184 -5.43 -8.06 -6.59
C ARG A 184 -4.89 -8.95 -7.74
N PRO A 185 -3.88 -9.80 -7.53
CA PRO A 185 -3.03 -9.92 -6.32
C PRO A 185 -2.02 -8.76 -6.21
N GLY A 186 -1.58 -8.47 -4.98
CA GLY A 186 -0.63 -7.40 -4.65
C GLY A 186 -1.26 -6.15 -4.03
N CYS A 187 -0.41 -5.22 -3.62
CA CYS A 187 -0.74 -4.03 -2.85
C CYS A 187 -0.02 -2.81 -3.42
N PHE A 188 -0.59 -1.62 -3.21
CA PHE A 188 0.00 -0.37 -3.68
C PHE A 188 -0.18 0.75 -2.65
N SER A 189 0.70 1.74 -2.69
CA SER A 189 0.74 2.83 -1.71
C SER A 189 -0.46 3.76 -1.83
N GLY A 190 -1.02 4.17 -0.70
CA GLY A 190 -2.16 5.09 -0.64
C GLY A 190 -3.53 4.46 -0.93
N ALA A 191 -3.59 3.13 -1.06
CA ALA A 191 -4.82 2.35 -1.16
C ALA A 191 -5.59 2.25 0.18
N ASN A 192 -4.94 2.57 1.31
CA ASN A 192 -5.49 2.42 2.67
C ASN A 192 -6.02 1.00 2.97
N ASP A 193 -5.46 -0.04 2.33
CA ASP A 193 -5.81 -1.43 2.55
C ASP A 193 -4.70 -2.17 3.31
N GLN A 194 -5.10 -3.16 4.13
CA GLN A 194 -4.13 -4.05 4.75
C GLN A 194 -3.61 -5.01 3.68
N CYS A 195 -2.29 -5.01 3.49
CA CYS A 195 -1.63 -5.89 2.54
C CYS A 195 -1.44 -7.29 3.14
N ASN A 196 -2.55 -7.97 3.42
CA ASN A 196 -2.54 -9.30 4.03
C ASN A 196 -2.91 -10.35 2.97
N GLY A 197 -1.92 -11.16 2.63
CA GLY A 197 -2.07 -12.32 1.77
C GLY A 197 -2.67 -13.56 2.41
N ALA A 198 -3.08 -13.46 3.67
CA ALA A 198 -3.95 -14.44 4.27
C ALA A 198 -5.39 -13.95 4.13
N ASN A 199 -6.24 -14.74 3.47
CA ASN A 199 -7.63 -14.81 3.89
C ASN A 199 -7.63 -15.05 5.41
N THR A 200 -7.80 -14.00 6.22
CA THR A 200 -8.17 -14.15 7.62
C THR A 200 -9.62 -14.62 7.62
N LEU A 201 -9.79 -15.91 7.33
CA LEU A 201 -10.96 -16.67 7.69
C LEU A 201 -10.92 -16.84 9.22
N SER A 202 -10.97 -15.72 9.97
CA SER A 202 -11.17 -15.63 11.42
C SER A 202 -10.85 -14.22 11.94
N ARG A 203 -11.85 -13.34 11.95
CA ARG A 203 -12.18 -12.61 13.19
C ARG A 203 -13.68 -12.34 13.33
N THR A 204 -14.49 -13.26 12.82
CA THR A 204 -15.81 -13.51 13.37
C THR A 204 -15.72 -14.80 14.18
N ILE A 205 -14.86 -14.81 15.21
CA ILE A 205 -15.23 -15.57 16.40
C ILE A 205 -16.49 -14.85 16.86
N HIS A 206 -17.63 -15.36 16.41
CA HIS A 206 -18.93 -14.97 16.89
C HIS A 206 -18.78 -14.83 18.40
N LEU A 207 -19.00 -13.63 18.95
CA LEU A 207 -19.17 -13.40 20.39
C LEU A 207 -20.44 -14.09 20.93
N TRP A 208 -21.15 -14.83 20.06
CA TRP A 208 -22.40 -15.51 20.31
C TRP A 208 -22.31 -16.68 21.32
N PRO A 209 -21.25 -17.53 21.35
CA PRO A 209 -21.14 -18.57 22.37
C PRO A 209 -20.86 -17.98 23.77
N ILE A 210 -20.25 -16.80 23.85
CA ILE A 210 -19.99 -16.13 25.13
C ILE A 210 -21.29 -15.54 25.67
N ALA A 211 -22.08 -14.89 24.80
CA ALA A 211 -23.40 -14.36 25.18
C ALA A 211 -24.40 -15.46 25.58
N LEU A 212 -24.39 -16.61 24.90
CA LEU A 212 -25.26 -17.75 25.26
C LEU A 212 -24.83 -18.42 26.58
N GLY A 213 -23.52 -18.58 26.81
CA GLY A 213 -22.98 -19.19 28.03
C GLY A 213 -23.31 -18.39 29.29
N SER A 214 -23.27 -17.06 29.22
CA SER A 214 -23.67 -16.18 30.32
C SER A 214 -25.17 -16.22 30.61
N LEU A 215 -26.02 -16.44 29.59
CA LEU A 215 -27.47 -16.51 29.78
C LEU A 215 -27.91 -17.82 30.44
N VAL A 216 -27.23 -18.93 30.13
CA VAL A 216 -27.48 -20.24 30.77
C VAL A 216 -27.04 -20.23 32.22
N ALA A 217 -25.89 -19.63 32.56
CA ALA A 217 -25.43 -19.53 33.94
C ALA A 217 -26.37 -18.70 34.84
N LEU A 218 -27.04 -17.68 34.30
CA LEU A 218 -28.04 -16.88 35.00
C LEU A 218 -29.36 -17.63 35.26
N LEU A 219 -29.72 -18.61 34.41
CA LEU A 219 -30.91 -19.44 34.59
C LEU A 219 -30.74 -20.53 35.66
N TYR A 220 -29.51 -20.92 36.01
CA TYR A 220 -29.21 -21.87 37.09
C TYR A 220 -28.91 -21.21 38.44
N ALA A 221 -28.84 -19.88 38.48
CA ALA A 221 -28.56 -19.09 39.68
C ALA A 221 -29.81 -18.39 40.26
N LEU A 222 -31.00 -18.73 39.76
CA LEU A 222 -32.32 -18.29 40.23
C LEU A 222 -33.08 -19.44 40.89
#